data_AF-A0A183F088-F1
#
_entry.id   AF-A0A183F088-F1
#
_cell.length_a   1.000
_cell.length_b   1.000
_cell.length_c   1.000
_cell.angle_alpha   90.00
_cell.angle_beta   90.00
_cell.angle_gamma   90.00
#
_symmetry.space_group_name_H-M   'P 1'
#
loop_
_entity.id
_entity.type
_entity.pdbx_description
1 polymer ?
#
loop_
_entity_poly.entity_id
_entity_poly.type
_entity_poly.pdbx_seq_one_letter_code
_entity_poly.pdbx_strand_id
1 'polypeptide(L)'
;MRQRRETDIEYQQMERIADAEAMRERRQTDIEYQEMERIADAEAKRQRRQTDIEYQQLERIANAEAMQQRRQTDYRESERLSDAEARQQRRAADPEFRERERGANAEAMRQRRQTSLEYSQNERKMNSESMRVRREENVEYRQREREANSEAMRIRRSTNETERERQENALRMQLCRSTGKIHEQEGIKDREAKQQKRTFTYTSGVEAYENAVKEGPTYTCNCCGRLEFRRSVSILKMSHLQQASSANKVPRNLIRNVFYLQQVEECFFCKTCVQSIKCWKQPRYCLSNELHFPIVDRRLQILGRQEERLVAACHIFQTI
;
A
#
# COMPACT_ATOMS: atom_id res chain seq x y z
N MET A 1 -83.31 8.11 51.94
CA MET A 1 -83.33 7.90 50.47
C MET A 1 -81.98 8.08 49.76
N ARG A 2 -80.90 8.61 50.38
CA ARG A 2 -79.55 8.68 49.77
C ARG A 2 -78.82 7.33 49.75
N GLN A 3 -78.85 6.58 50.86
CA GLN A 3 -78.13 5.30 51.01
C GLN A 3 -78.52 4.23 49.98
N ARG A 4 -79.76 4.21 49.49
CA ARG A 4 -80.23 3.20 48.52
C ARG A 4 -79.71 3.44 47.08
N ARG A 5 -79.35 4.68 46.75
CA ARG A 5 -78.77 5.03 45.42
C ARG A 5 -77.25 4.85 45.41
N GLU A 6 -76.58 5.07 46.54
CA GLU A 6 -75.15 4.81 46.70
C GLU A 6 -74.86 3.31 46.60
N THR A 7 -75.69 2.45 47.22
CA THR A 7 -75.56 0.98 47.09
C THR A 7 -75.78 0.47 45.67
N ASP A 8 -76.68 1.09 44.89
CA ASP A 8 -76.88 0.71 43.48
C ASP A 8 -75.70 1.13 42.59
N ILE A 9 -75.07 2.29 42.87
CA ILE A 9 -73.88 2.75 42.15
C ILE A 9 -72.66 1.90 42.51
N GLU A 10 -72.47 1.59 43.79
CA GLU A 10 -71.39 0.71 44.25
C GLU A 10 -71.55 -0.71 43.71
N TYR A 11 -72.78 -1.23 43.67
CA TYR A 11 -73.07 -2.54 43.07
C TYR A 11 -72.74 -2.56 41.57
N GLN A 12 -73.17 -1.54 40.81
CA GLN A 12 -72.83 -1.41 39.38
C GLN A 12 -71.32 -1.24 39.14
N GLN A 13 -70.60 -0.58 40.05
CA GLN A 13 -69.14 -0.46 39.96
C GLN A 13 -68.45 -1.80 40.21
N MET A 14 -68.89 -2.55 41.22
CA MET A 14 -68.38 -3.88 41.52
C MET A 14 -68.63 -4.87 40.37
N GLU A 15 -69.82 -4.83 39.76
CA GLU A 15 -70.16 -5.65 38.59
C GLU A 15 -69.24 -5.32 37.39
N ARG A 16 -69.02 -4.03 37.09
CA ARG A 16 -68.08 -3.62 36.03
C ARG A 16 -66.64 -4.02 36.29
N ILE A 17 -66.20 -4.03 37.55
CA ILE A 17 -64.85 -4.47 37.93
C ILE A 17 -64.74 -5.98 37.76
N ALA A 18 -65.71 -6.74 38.26
CA ALA A 18 -65.75 -8.19 38.11
C ALA A 18 -65.77 -8.62 36.63
N ASP A 19 -66.57 -7.95 35.81
CA ASP A 19 -66.61 -8.19 34.36
C ASP A 19 -65.28 -7.85 33.67
N ALA A 20 -64.64 -6.74 34.07
CA ALA A 20 -63.34 -6.36 33.55
C ALA A 20 -62.25 -7.35 33.98
N GLU A 21 -62.32 -7.90 35.19
CA GLU A 21 -61.42 -8.93 35.71
C GLU A 21 -61.62 -10.26 34.98
N ALA A 22 -62.87 -10.71 34.81
CA ALA A 22 -63.19 -11.92 34.03
C ALA A 22 -62.73 -11.81 32.57
N MET A 23 -62.86 -10.63 31.96
CA MET A 23 -62.34 -10.37 30.61
C MET A 23 -60.81 -10.35 30.57
N ARG A 24 -60.13 -9.82 31.59
CA ARG A 24 -58.65 -9.89 31.70
C ARG A 24 -58.17 -11.33 31.87
N GLU A 25 -58.86 -12.12 32.68
CA GLU A 25 -58.54 -13.53 32.91
C GLU A 25 -58.72 -14.34 31.62
N ARG A 26 -59.82 -14.11 30.88
CA ARG A 26 -60.04 -14.71 29.56
C ARG A 26 -58.96 -14.31 28.57
N ARG A 27 -58.56 -13.03 28.52
CA ARG A 27 -57.44 -12.56 27.70
C ARG A 27 -56.10 -13.17 28.08
N GLN A 28 -55.91 -13.69 29.30
CA GLN A 28 -54.65 -14.33 29.70
C GLN A 28 -54.64 -15.83 29.42
N THR A 29 -55.80 -16.49 29.52
CA THR A 29 -55.91 -17.95 29.53
C THR A 29 -56.35 -18.53 28.18
N ASP A 30 -57.13 -17.79 27.41
CA ASP A 30 -57.71 -18.26 26.16
C ASP A 30 -56.99 -17.67 24.94
N ILE A 31 -56.18 -18.51 24.30
CA ILE A 31 -55.38 -18.16 23.11
C ILE A 31 -56.30 -17.87 21.91
N GLU A 32 -57.40 -18.62 21.74
CA GLU A 32 -58.33 -18.41 20.62
C GLU A 32 -59.06 -17.07 20.77
N TYR A 33 -59.44 -16.72 22.00
CA TYR A 33 -60.02 -15.42 22.30
C TYR A 33 -59.03 -14.27 22.02
N GLN A 34 -57.75 -14.41 22.40
CA GLN A 34 -56.71 -13.43 22.06
C GLN A 34 -56.54 -13.26 20.55
N GLU A 35 -56.54 -14.35 19.78
CA GLU A 35 -56.39 -14.30 18.33
C GLU A 35 -57.59 -13.62 17.67
N MET A 36 -58.82 -13.96 18.08
CA MET A 36 -60.04 -13.31 17.58
C MET A 36 -60.06 -11.82 17.90
N GLU A 37 -59.70 -11.43 19.12
CA GLU A 37 -59.63 -10.02 19.52
C GLU A 37 -58.58 -9.24 18.69
N ARG A 38 -57.41 -9.83 18.44
CA ARG A 38 -56.38 -9.24 17.57
C ARG A 38 -56.85 -9.07 16.12
N ILE A 39 -57.58 -10.06 15.59
CA ILE A 39 -58.12 -10.01 14.23
C ILE A 39 -59.18 -8.91 14.14
N ALA A 40 -60.13 -8.88 15.08
CA ALA A 40 -61.18 -7.87 15.14
C ALA A 40 -60.61 -6.44 15.27
N ASP A 41 -59.61 -6.25 16.13
CA ASP A 41 -58.94 -4.95 16.28
C ASP A 41 -58.19 -4.54 15.01
N ALA A 42 -57.53 -5.49 14.33
CA ALA A 42 -56.84 -5.24 13.08
C ALA A 42 -57.82 -4.90 11.94
N GLU A 43 -58.99 -5.53 11.91
CA GLU A 43 -60.07 -5.23 10.97
C GLU A 43 -60.70 -3.87 11.25
N ALA A 44 -61.01 -3.55 12.50
CA ALA A 44 -61.54 -2.24 12.90
C ALA A 44 -60.56 -1.10 12.59
N LYS A 45 -59.24 -1.32 12.76
CA LYS A 45 -58.21 -0.37 12.33
C LYS A 45 -58.14 -0.26 10.81
N ARG A 46 -58.25 -1.37 10.07
CA ARG A 46 -58.29 -1.36 8.58
C ARG A 46 -59.49 -0.60 8.05
N GLN A 47 -60.67 -0.81 8.62
CA GLN A 47 -61.89 -0.09 8.24
C GLN A 47 -61.76 1.42 8.50
N ARG A 48 -61.27 1.82 9.68
CA ARG A 48 -60.98 3.23 9.99
C ARG A 48 -59.99 3.86 9.01
N ARG A 49 -58.93 3.14 8.64
CA ARG A 49 -58.01 3.59 7.59
C ARG A 49 -58.66 3.72 6.22
N GLN A 50 -59.77 3.03 5.92
CA GLN A 50 -60.45 3.17 4.63
C GLN A 50 -61.46 4.32 4.61
N THR A 51 -62.15 4.55 5.73
CA THR A 51 -63.28 5.49 5.78
C THR A 51 -62.91 6.86 6.32
N ASP A 52 -61.90 6.97 7.18
CA ASP A 52 -61.55 8.20 7.89
C ASP A 52 -60.20 8.75 7.43
N ILE A 53 -60.27 9.85 6.66
CA ILE A 53 -59.10 10.55 6.11
C ILE A 53 -58.31 11.27 7.22
N GLU A 54 -58.97 11.79 8.25
CA GLU A 54 -58.31 12.48 9.37
C GLU A 54 -57.53 11.47 10.22
N TYR A 55 -58.10 10.30 10.47
CA TYR A 55 -57.41 9.18 11.13
C TYR A 55 -56.15 8.77 10.36
N GLN A 56 -56.22 8.66 9.03
CA GLN A 56 -55.03 8.37 8.21
C GLN A 56 -53.94 9.43 8.34
N GLN A 57 -54.32 10.72 8.35
CA GLN A 57 -53.38 11.83 8.45
C GLN A 57 -52.70 11.85 9.82
N LEU A 58 -53.46 11.70 10.90
CA LEU A 58 -52.92 11.63 12.26
C LEU A 58 -52.00 10.42 12.43
N GLU A 59 -52.37 9.25 11.89
CA GLU A 59 -51.52 8.06 11.93
C GLU A 59 -50.20 8.25 11.15
N ARG A 60 -50.23 8.96 10.01
CA ARG A 60 -49.01 9.29 9.26
C ARG A 60 -48.12 10.26 10.02
N ILE A 61 -48.69 11.30 10.63
CA ILE A 61 -47.95 12.28 11.43
C ILE A 61 -47.32 11.59 12.65
N ALA A 62 -48.10 10.81 13.41
CA ALA A 62 -47.60 10.07 14.56
C ALA A 62 -46.49 9.07 14.19
N ASN A 63 -46.62 8.36 13.06
CA ASN A 63 -45.56 7.48 12.57
C ASN A 63 -44.31 8.24 12.12
N ALA A 64 -44.47 9.40 11.47
CA ALA A 64 -43.37 10.25 11.05
C ALA A 64 -42.63 10.83 12.27
N GLU A 65 -43.36 11.29 13.28
CA GLU A 65 -42.81 11.78 14.55
C GLU A 65 -42.10 10.67 15.32
N ALA A 66 -42.69 9.47 15.42
CA ALA A 66 -42.02 8.32 16.03
C ALA A 66 -40.73 7.92 15.28
N MET A 67 -40.74 7.97 13.95
CA MET A 67 -39.54 7.75 13.13
C MET A 67 -38.50 8.86 13.31
N GLN A 68 -38.91 10.11 13.44
CA GLN A 68 -38.01 11.23 13.73
C GLN A 68 -37.40 11.10 15.13
N GLN A 69 -38.20 10.76 16.15
CA GLN A 69 -37.69 10.53 17.50
C GLN A 69 -36.69 9.36 17.54
N ARG A 70 -36.95 8.26 16.85
CA ARG A 70 -35.97 7.15 16.69
C ARG A 70 -34.68 7.56 15.97
N ARG A 71 -34.72 8.62 15.15
CA ARG A 71 -33.53 9.16 14.45
C ARG A 71 -32.79 10.22 15.27
N GLN A 72 -33.49 10.97 16.11
CA GLN A 72 -32.93 12.06 16.93
C GLN A 72 -32.37 11.56 18.26
N THR A 73 -32.88 10.44 18.78
CA THR A 73 -32.37 9.80 19.99
C THR A 73 -31.23 8.83 19.66
N ASP A 74 -30.44 8.49 20.67
CA ASP A 74 -29.43 7.42 20.62
C ASP A 74 -30.03 6.02 20.41
N TYR A 75 -31.34 5.92 20.09
CA TYR A 75 -32.03 4.67 19.79
C TYR A 75 -31.29 3.84 18.73
N ARG A 76 -30.77 4.48 17.67
CA ARG A 76 -29.95 3.79 16.66
C ARG A 76 -28.65 3.26 17.23
N GLU A 77 -28.03 3.98 18.16
CA GLU A 77 -26.81 3.53 18.80
C GLU A 77 -27.08 2.39 19.78
N SER A 78 -28.13 2.50 20.58
CA SER A 78 -28.60 1.44 21.48
C SER A 78 -28.99 0.17 20.72
N GLU A 79 -29.68 0.29 19.58
CA GLU A 79 -30.01 -0.83 18.69
C GLU A 79 -28.75 -1.50 18.14
N ARG A 80 -27.77 -0.73 17.63
CA ARG A 80 -26.47 -1.27 17.19
C ARG A 80 -25.73 -1.99 18.31
N LEU A 81 -25.73 -1.44 19.53
CA LEU A 81 -25.07 -2.03 20.69
C LEU A 81 -25.74 -3.33 21.10
N SER A 82 -27.08 -3.33 21.19
CA SER A 82 -27.87 -4.53 21.50
C SER A 82 -27.68 -5.62 20.44
N ASP A 83 -27.63 -5.26 19.15
CA ASP A 83 -27.38 -6.20 18.05
C ASP A 83 -25.95 -6.76 18.09
N ALA A 84 -24.97 -5.90 18.38
CA ALA A 84 -23.58 -6.31 18.53
C ALA A 84 -23.42 -7.27 19.71
N GLU A 85 -24.08 -6.98 20.84
CA GLU A 85 -24.07 -7.81 22.04
C GLU A 85 -24.77 -9.15 21.78
N ALA A 86 -25.97 -9.15 21.18
CA ALA A 86 -26.67 -10.37 20.82
C ALA A 86 -25.87 -11.24 19.83
N ARG A 87 -25.11 -10.61 18.92
CA ARG A 87 -24.20 -11.34 18.02
C ARG A 87 -22.98 -11.88 18.77
N GLN A 88 -22.43 -11.13 19.74
CA GLN A 88 -21.32 -11.58 20.57
C GLN A 88 -21.72 -12.77 21.46
N GLN A 89 -22.89 -12.71 22.08
CA GLN A 89 -23.45 -13.81 22.87
C GLN A 89 -23.64 -15.07 22.02
N ARG A 90 -24.17 -14.94 20.79
CA ARG A 90 -24.26 -16.06 19.84
C ARG A 90 -22.90 -16.65 19.47
N ARG A 91 -21.89 -15.83 19.21
CA ARG A 91 -20.51 -16.29 18.94
C ARG A 91 -19.88 -17.02 20.12
N ALA A 92 -20.30 -16.70 21.34
CA ALA A 92 -19.80 -17.35 22.56
C ALA A 92 -20.53 -18.67 22.85
N ALA A 93 -21.85 -18.71 22.61
CA ALA A 93 -22.67 -19.90 22.84
C ALA A 93 -22.50 -20.97 21.75
N ASP A 94 -22.26 -20.57 20.50
CA ASP A 94 -22.18 -21.46 19.34
C ASP A 94 -20.86 -21.29 18.56
N PRO A 95 -19.89 -22.20 18.76
CA PRO A 95 -18.65 -22.22 18.00
C PRO A 95 -18.84 -22.46 16.49
N GLU A 96 -19.84 -23.25 16.08
CA GLU A 96 -20.10 -23.52 14.66
C GLU A 96 -20.62 -22.27 13.95
N PHE A 97 -21.51 -21.52 14.60
CA PHE A 97 -21.96 -20.22 14.10
C PHE A 97 -20.77 -19.27 13.88
N ARG A 98 -19.83 -19.22 14.84
CA ARG A 98 -18.62 -18.40 14.74
C ARG A 98 -17.72 -18.85 13.58
N GLU A 99 -17.56 -20.16 13.38
CA GLU A 99 -16.75 -20.70 12.29
C GLU A 99 -17.38 -20.42 10.92
N ARG A 100 -18.70 -20.60 10.79
CA ARG A 100 -19.45 -20.29 9.58
C ARG A 100 -19.37 -18.80 9.21
N GLU A 101 -19.51 -17.91 10.19
CA GLU A 101 -19.36 -16.45 9.98
C GLU A 101 -17.94 -16.11 9.50
N ARG A 102 -16.91 -16.72 10.09
CA ARG A 102 -15.51 -16.54 9.67
C ARG A 102 -15.27 -17.06 8.25
N GLY A 103 -15.79 -18.25 7.94
CA GLY A 103 -15.68 -18.88 6.63
C GLY A 103 -16.31 -18.02 5.54
N ALA A 104 -17.55 -17.58 5.75
CA ALA A 104 -18.27 -16.71 4.82
C ALA A 104 -17.56 -15.36 4.61
N ASN A 105 -17.05 -14.74 5.68
CA ASN A 105 -16.31 -13.48 5.56
C ASN A 105 -14.97 -13.67 4.80
N ALA A 106 -14.23 -14.75 5.10
CA ALA A 106 -13.00 -15.07 4.39
C ALA A 106 -13.27 -15.35 2.90
N GLU A 107 -14.39 -16.01 2.58
CA GLU A 107 -14.80 -16.26 1.20
C GLU A 107 -15.19 -14.96 0.47
N ALA A 108 -15.99 -14.10 1.09
CA ALA A 108 -16.34 -12.80 0.53
C ALA A 108 -15.08 -11.94 0.25
N MET A 109 -14.10 -11.97 1.16
CA MET A 109 -12.81 -11.28 0.95
C MET A 109 -12.01 -11.90 -0.20
N ARG A 110 -11.99 -13.24 -0.33
CA ARG A 110 -11.36 -13.92 -1.48
C ARG A 110 -12.02 -13.53 -2.80
N GLN A 111 -13.35 -13.52 -2.85
CA GLN A 111 -14.10 -13.12 -4.04
C GLN A 111 -13.81 -11.66 -4.42
N ARG A 112 -13.74 -10.73 -3.45
CA ARG A 112 -13.36 -9.32 -3.71
C ARG A 112 -11.95 -9.19 -4.28
N ARG A 113 -10.98 -9.94 -3.75
CA ARG A 113 -9.59 -9.95 -4.26
C ARG A 113 -9.49 -10.52 -5.68
N GLN A 114 -10.36 -11.46 -6.06
CA GLN A 114 -10.40 -12.05 -7.40
C GLN A 114 -11.11 -11.16 -8.42
N THR A 115 -12.20 -10.53 -8.02
CA THR A 115 -13.04 -9.71 -8.92
C THR A 115 -12.47 -8.32 -9.16
N SER A 116 -11.74 -7.75 -8.19
CA SER A 116 -11.14 -6.42 -8.32
C SER A 116 -9.63 -6.45 -8.10
N LEU A 117 -8.89 -6.27 -9.20
CA LEU A 117 -7.44 -6.13 -9.17
C LEU A 117 -7.01 -4.88 -8.38
N GLU A 118 -7.74 -3.77 -8.53
CA GLU A 118 -7.49 -2.52 -7.81
C GLU A 118 -7.63 -2.71 -6.30
N TYR A 119 -8.69 -3.37 -5.85
CA TYR A 119 -8.88 -3.70 -4.44
C TYR A 119 -7.71 -4.52 -3.89
N SER A 120 -7.30 -5.56 -4.62
CA SER A 120 -6.17 -6.42 -4.25
C SER A 120 -4.85 -5.65 -4.16
N GLN A 121 -4.58 -4.76 -5.12
CA GLN A 121 -3.37 -3.92 -5.11
C GLN A 121 -3.39 -2.91 -3.96
N ASN A 122 -4.51 -2.23 -3.73
CA ASN A 122 -4.65 -1.27 -2.64
C ASN A 122 -4.54 -1.96 -1.27
N GLU A 123 -5.17 -3.12 -1.08
CA GLU A 123 -5.02 -3.91 0.15
C GLU A 123 -3.56 -4.26 0.43
N ARG A 124 -2.81 -4.72 -0.59
CA ARG A 124 -1.38 -5.01 -0.46
C ARG A 124 -0.56 -3.78 -0.11
N LYS A 125 -0.83 -2.65 -0.77
CA LYS A 125 -0.13 -1.38 -0.52
C LYS A 125 -0.37 -0.90 0.91
N MET A 126 -1.62 -0.87 1.34
CA MET A 126 -2.00 -0.46 2.71
C MET A 126 -1.39 -1.38 3.76
N ASN A 127 -1.38 -2.69 3.54
CA ASN A 127 -0.77 -3.64 4.46
C ASN A 127 0.76 -3.45 4.53
N SER A 128 1.41 -3.27 3.38
CA SER A 128 2.84 -2.98 3.32
C SER A 128 3.19 -1.67 4.01
N GLU A 129 2.38 -0.63 3.84
CA GLU A 129 2.57 0.67 4.46
C GLU A 129 2.34 0.60 5.98
N SER A 130 1.28 -0.07 6.43
CA SER A 130 1.03 -0.32 7.85
C SER A 130 2.19 -1.06 8.51
N MET A 131 2.72 -2.10 7.86
CA MET A 131 3.90 -2.82 8.34
C MET A 131 5.16 -1.95 8.36
N ARG A 132 5.35 -1.07 7.36
CA ARG A 132 6.46 -0.11 7.33
C ARG A 132 6.38 0.84 8.53
N VAL A 133 5.23 1.48 8.72
CA VAL A 133 4.98 2.41 9.84
C VAL A 133 5.22 1.71 11.17
N ARG A 134 4.69 0.49 11.35
CA ARG A 134 4.89 -0.29 12.58
C ARG A 134 6.36 -0.61 12.85
N ARG A 135 7.13 -0.92 11.81
CA ARG A 135 8.58 -1.15 11.94
C ARG A 135 9.34 0.14 12.23
N GLU A 136 8.90 1.28 11.71
CA GLU A 136 9.53 2.58 11.87
C GLU A 136 9.29 3.15 13.27
N GLU A 137 8.03 3.17 13.71
CA GLU A 137 7.60 3.77 14.98
C GLU A 137 7.87 2.90 16.20
N ASN A 138 7.79 1.57 16.06
CA ASN A 138 7.90 0.65 17.20
C ASN A 138 9.21 -0.16 17.14
N VAL A 139 10.20 0.29 17.91
CA VAL A 139 11.52 -0.34 18.00
C VAL A 139 11.44 -1.75 18.61
N GLU A 140 10.59 -1.96 19.64
CA GLU A 140 10.41 -3.27 20.26
C GLU A 140 9.78 -4.30 19.31
N TYR A 141 8.84 -3.86 18.48
CA TYR A 141 8.24 -4.68 17.44
C TYR A 141 9.31 -5.12 16.43
N ARG A 142 10.14 -4.18 15.96
CA ARG A 142 11.24 -4.46 15.05
C ARG A 142 12.25 -5.46 15.64
N GLN A 143 12.53 -5.34 16.94
CA GLN A 143 13.46 -6.24 17.62
C GLN A 143 12.87 -7.65 17.77
N ARG A 144 11.62 -7.77 18.23
CA ARG A 144 10.90 -9.07 18.28
C ARG A 144 10.80 -9.74 16.91
N GLU A 145 10.53 -8.97 15.85
CA GLU A 145 10.50 -9.49 14.48
C GLU A 145 11.86 -10.05 14.05
N ARG A 146 12.96 -9.36 14.36
CA ARG A 146 14.33 -9.82 14.07
C ARG A 146 14.71 -11.06 14.85
N GLU A 147 14.37 -11.11 16.13
CA GLU A 147 14.63 -12.26 17.00
C GLU A 147 13.84 -13.47 16.54
N ALA A 148 12.54 -13.32 16.26
CA ALA A 148 11.70 -14.40 15.73
C ALA A 148 12.19 -14.91 14.38
N ASN A 149 12.61 -14.03 13.48
CA ASN A 149 13.15 -14.43 12.17
C ASN A 149 14.50 -15.17 12.34
N SER A 150 15.36 -14.67 13.24
CA SER A 150 16.64 -15.30 13.55
C SER A 150 16.43 -16.68 14.20
N GLU A 151 15.45 -16.81 15.08
CA GLU A 151 15.03 -18.07 15.70
C GLU A 151 14.50 -19.07 14.67
N ALA A 152 13.60 -18.63 13.79
CA ALA A 152 13.07 -19.46 12.71
C ALA A 152 14.21 -19.96 11.79
N MET A 153 15.19 -19.10 11.48
CA MET A 153 16.36 -19.48 10.70
C MET A 153 17.28 -20.45 11.45
N ARG A 154 17.44 -20.31 12.78
CA ARG A 154 18.17 -21.27 13.61
C ARG A 154 17.50 -22.63 13.61
N ILE A 155 16.19 -22.67 13.84
CA ILE A 155 15.39 -23.92 13.83
C ILE A 155 15.53 -24.61 12.48
N ARG A 156 15.31 -23.87 11.37
CA ARG A 156 15.45 -24.43 10.01
C ARG A 156 16.83 -25.03 9.77
N ARG A 157 17.90 -24.34 10.21
CA ARG A 157 19.28 -24.84 10.08
C ARG A 157 19.58 -26.05 10.98
N SER A 158 18.97 -26.14 12.16
CA SER A 158 19.16 -27.28 13.07
C SER A 158 18.38 -28.52 12.65
N THR A 159 17.32 -28.36 11.86
CA THR A 159 16.55 -29.49 11.33
C THR A 159 17.25 -30.13 10.13
N ASN A 160 17.14 -31.46 10.02
CA ASN A 160 17.56 -32.22 8.83
C ASN A 160 16.80 -31.81 7.55
N GLU A 161 15.79 -30.95 7.66
CA GLU A 161 15.05 -30.37 6.52
C GLU A 161 15.98 -29.63 5.57
N THR A 162 16.96 -28.88 6.09
CA THR A 162 17.95 -28.19 5.25
C THR A 162 18.82 -29.17 4.47
N GLU A 163 19.18 -30.30 5.07
CA GLU A 163 19.99 -31.33 4.41
C GLU A 163 19.18 -32.12 3.39
N ARG A 164 17.91 -32.43 3.71
CA ARG A 164 16.97 -33.03 2.76
C ARG A 164 16.71 -32.11 1.55
N GLU A 165 16.48 -30.82 1.78
CA GLU A 165 16.30 -29.80 0.72
C GLU A 165 17.55 -29.71 -0.17
N ARG A 166 18.76 -29.79 0.41
CA ARG A 166 20.02 -29.84 -0.36
C ARG A 166 20.13 -31.11 -1.20
N GLN A 167 19.80 -32.27 -0.64
CA GLN A 167 19.83 -33.55 -1.35
C GLN A 167 18.80 -33.59 -2.49
N GLU A 168 17.57 -33.15 -2.24
CA GLU A 168 16.54 -33.03 -3.27
C GLU A 168 16.94 -32.04 -4.37
N ASN A 169 17.51 -30.91 -4.01
CA ASN A 169 18.01 -29.94 -4.99
C ASN A 169 19.19 -30.52 -5.79
N ALA A 170 20.11 -31.25 -5.14
CA ALA A 170 21.20 -31.93 -5.82
C ALA A 170 20.71 -32.99 -6.81
N LEU A 171 19.72 -33.81 -6.41
CA LEU A 171 19.07 -34.79 -7.26
C LEU A 171 18.32 -34.13 -8.43
N ARG A 172 17.60 -33.03 -8.16
CA ARG A 172 16.93 -32.23 -9.19
C ARG A 172 17.94 -31.70 -10.21
N MET A 173 19.06 -31.16 -9.74
CA MET A 173 20.13 -30.68 -10.62
C MET A 173 20.79 -31.82 -11.41
N GLN A 174 20.96 -32.99 -10.79
CA GLN A 174 21.48 -34.19 -11.47
C GLN A 174 20.51 -34.68 -12.55
N LEU A 175 19.21 -34.68 -12.27
CA LEU A 175 18.17 -35.02 -13.24
C LEU A 175 18.12 -34.02 -14.39
N CYS A 176 18.20 -32.71 -14.09
CA CYS A 176 18.26 -31.67 -15.13
C CYS A 176 19.51 -31.82 -16.01
N ARG A 177 20.63 -32.27 -15.44
CA ARG A 177 21.87 -32.56 -16.20
C ARG A 177 21.78 -33.84 -17.03
N SER A 178 21.09 -34.87 -16.56
CA SER A 178 20.96 -36.16 -17.27
C SER A 178 19.89 -36.14 -18.36
N THR A 179 18.87 -35.29 -18.22
CA THR A 179 17.78 -35.17 -19.19
C THR A 179 17.96 -33.92 -20.05
N GLY A 180 18.59 -34.07 -21.21
CA GLY A 180 18.83 -32.97 -22.17
C GLY A 180 17.57 -32.17 -22.55
N LYS A 181 16.39 -32.79 -22.49
CA LYS A 181 15.08 -32.13 -22.73
C LYS A 181 14.75 -31.04 -21.70
N ILE A 182 15.15 -31.19 -20.44
CA ILE A 182 14.91 -30.18 -19.38
C ILE A 182 15.82 -28.97 -19.60
N HIS A 183 17.10 -29.22 -19.92
CA HIS A 183 18.06 -28.16 -20.23
C HIS A 183 17.64 -27.34 -21.46
N GLU A 184 17.10 -28.00 -22.49
CA GLU A 184 16.58 -27.31 -23.68
C GLU A 184 15.34 -26.46 -23.36
N GLN A 185 14.39 -26.98 -22.59
CA GLN A 185 13.21 -26.23 -22.15
C GLN A 185 13.56 -25.04 -21.24
N GLU A 186 14.47 -25.21 -20.28
CA GLU A 186 14.96 -24.10 -19.44
C GLU A 186 15.71 -23.05 -20.28
N GLY A 187 16.50 -23.49 -21.27
CA GLY A 187 17.18 -22.60 -22.20
C GLY A 187 16.23 -21.84 -23.13
N ILE A 188 15.08 -22.41 -23.50
CA ILE A 188 14.02 -21.70 -24.23
C ILE A 188 13.38 -20.64 -23.32
N LYS A 189 12.99 -21.00 -22.10
CA LYS A 189 12.39 -20.06 -21.14
C LYS A 189 13.32 -18.90 -20.78
N ASP A 190 14.61 -19.16 -20.58
CA ASP A 190 15.59 -18.10 -20.30
C ASP A 190 15.81 -17.20 -21.54
N ARG A 191 15.81 -17.77 -22.75
CA ARG A 191 15.84 -16.99 -23.99
C ARG A 191 14.60 -16.10 -24.13
N GLU A 192 13.41 -16.64 -23.88
CA GLU A 192 12.14 -15.89 -23.90
C GLU A 192 12.11 -14.80 -22.83
N ALA A 193 12.53 -15.09 -21.60
CA ALA A 193 12.58 -14.09 -20.53
C ALA A 193 13.60 -12.97 -20.82
N LYS A 194 14.75 -13.31 -21.41
CA LYS A 194 15.72 -12.33 -21.91
C LYS A 194 15.18 -11.54 -23.09
N GLN A 195 14.42 -12.17 -23.98
CA GLN A 195 13.78 -11.51 -25.11
C GLN A 195 12.70 -10.55 -24.63
N GLN A 196 11.84 -10.93 -23.68
CA GLN A 196 10.84 -10.05 -23.05
C GLN A 196 11.46 -8.88 -22.29
N LYS A 197 12.64 -9.07 -21.67
CA LYS A 197 13.41 -7.94 -21.10
C LYS A 197 14.03 -7.05 -22.17
N ARG A 198 14.33 -7.61 -23.35
CA ARG A 198 14.89 -6.91 -24.52
C ARG A 198 13.84 -6.34 -25.46
N THR A 199 12.55 -6.66 -25.30
CA THR A 199 11.43 -5.97 -25.96
C THR A 199 11.17 -4.58 -25.34
N PHE A 200 12.23 -3.93 -24.85
CA PHE A 200 12.43 -2.51 -25.09
C PHE A 200 12.54 -2.36 -26.61
N THR A 201 11.45 -1.94 -27.24
CA THR A 201 11.33 -1.91 -28.70
C THR A 201 12.55 -1.19 -29.30
N TYR A 202 13.17 -1.81 -30.32
CA TYR A 202 14.32 -1.21 -31.03
C TYR A 202 14.05 0.25 -31.39
N THR A 203 12.81 0.55 -31.80
CA THR A 203 12.33 1.92 -32.07
C THR A 203 12.42 2.84 -30.86
N SER A 204 11.97 2.42 -29.67
CA SER A 204 12.13 3.22 -28.44
C SER A 204 13.59 3.45 -28.06
N GLY A 205 14.46 2.47 -28.32
CA GLY A 205 15.90 2.62 -28.10
C GLY A 205 16.58 3.57 -29.09
N VAL A 206 16.16 3.56 -30.36
CA VAL A 206 16.61 4.51 -31.38
C VAL A 206 16.14 5.93 -31.02
N GLU A 207 14.87 6.11 -30.68
CA GLU A 207 14.34 7.42 -30.27
C GLU A 207 15.07 7.97 -29.03
N ALA A 208 15.30 7.12 -28.02
CA ALA A 208 16.05 7.50 -26.82
C ALA A 208 17.51 7.86 -27.14
N TYR A 209 18.12 7.16 -28.10
CA TYR A 209 19.47 7.46 -28.58
C TYR A 209 19.51 8.79 -29.34
N GLU A 210 18.63 8.98 -30.32
CA GLU A 210 18.55 10.20 -31.13
C GLU A 210 18.29 11.43 -30.25
N ASN A 211 17.34 11.33 -29.32
CA ASN A 211 17.07 12.40 -28.36
C ASN A 211 18.28 12.72 -27.47
N ALA A 212 19.07 11.70 -27.09
CA ALA A 212 20.29 11.91 -26.31
C ALA A 212 21.45 12.52 -27.13
N VAL A 213 21.46 12.35 -28.47
CA VAL A 213 22.51 12.89 -29.34
C VAL A 213 22.19 14.33 -29.79
N LYS A 214 20.91 14.74 -29.85
CA LYS A 214 20.49 16.11 -30.20
C LYS A 214 21.20 17.20 -29.39
N GLU A 215 21.43 16.98 -28.10
CA GLU A 215 22.10 17.95 -27.23
C GLU A 215 23.63 18.00 -27.42
N GLY A 216 24.22 16.96 -28.02
CA GLY A 216 25.66 16.81 -28.18
C GLY A 216 26.42 16.68 -26.84
N PRO A 217 27.74 16.42 -26.88
CA PRO A 217 28.57 16.37 -25.68
C PRO A 217 28.95 17.79 -25.26
N THR A 218 28.13 18.39 -24.39
CA THR A 218 28.29 19.78 -23.91
C THR A 218 28.87 19.89 -22.50
N TYR A 219 28.96 18.77 -21.77
CA TYR A 219 29.39 18.76 -20.38
C TYR A 219 30.86 18.36 -20.27
N THR A 220 31.67 19.19 -19.64
CA THR A 220 33.09 18.91 -19.46
C THR A 220 33.33 18.19 -18.15
N CYS A 221 34.02 17.05 -18.19
CA CYS A 221 34.48 16.38 -16.98
C CYS A 221 35.57 17.21 -16.30
N ASN A 222 35.36 17.63 -15.06
CA ASN A 222 36.27 18.48 -14.30
C ASN A 222 37.63 17.82 -13.99
N CYS A 223 37.67 16.49 -14.02
CA CYS A 223 38.86 15.69 -13.73
C CYS A 223 39.72 15.42 -14.97
N CYS A 224 39.11 15.02 -16.09
CA CYS A 224 39.83 14.61 -17.30
C CYS A 224 39.67 15.54 -18.50
N GLY A 225 38.86 16.59 -18.39
CA GLY A 225 38.62 17.57 -19.46
C GLY A 225 37.89 17.07 -20.69
N ARG A 226 37.42 15.82 -20.68
CA ARG A 226 36.64 15.28 -21.81
C ARG A 226 35.24 15.85 -21.85
N LEU A 227 34.77 16.09 -23.07
CA LEU A 227 33.38 16.40 -23.36
C LEU A 227 32.52 15.14 -23.30
N GLU A 228 31.43 15.22 -22.56
CA GLU A 228 30.54 14.12 -22.26
C GLU A 228 29.09 14.53 -22.49
N PHE A 229 28.25 13.55 -22.83
CA PHE A 229 26.81 13.74 -22.89
C PHE A 229 26.22 13.87 -21.49
N ARG A 230 25.06 14.53 -21.37
CA ARG A 230 24.36 14.69 -20.08
C ARG A 230 24.18 13.39 -19.32
N ARG A 231 23.84 12.29 -20.02
CA ARG A 231 23.66 10.94 -19.45
C ARG A 231 24.93 10.25 -18.98
N SER A 232 26.10 10.74 -19.39
CA SER A 232 27.42 10.17 -19.12
C SER A 232 28.18 10.90 -18.01
N VAL A 233 27.62 12.01 -17.51
CA VAL A 233 28.18 12.76 -16.39
C VAL A 233 27.39 12.54 -15.10
N SER A 234 28.06 12.74 -13.98
CA SER A 234 27.47 12.81 -12.65
C SER A 234 27.99 14.05 -11.94
N ILE A 235 27.14 14.67 -11.13
CA ILE A 235 27.50 15.84 -10.34
C ILE A 235 28.08 15.36 -9.01
N LEU A 236 29.27 15.82 -8.66
CA LEU A 236 29.86 15.60 -7.34
C LEU A 236 30.07 16.94 -6.64
N LYS A 237 29.79 16.96 -5.34
CA LYS A 237 29.99 18.12 -4.48
C LYS A 237 31.34 18.06 -3.79
N MET A 238 32.08 19.17 -3.80
CA MET A 238 33.40 19.24 -3.17
C MET A 238 33.29 19.06 -1.65
N SER A 239 32.32 19.71 -0.99
CA SER A 239 32.08 19.56 0.46
C SER A 239 31.79 18.12 0.89
N HIS A 240 30.97 17.39 0.13
CA HIS A 240 30.65 15.98 0.43
C HIS A 240 31.89 15.10 0.36
N LEU A 241 32.76 15.32 -0.62
CA LEU A 241 34.02 14.58 -0.76
C LEU A 241 35.02 14.96 0.34
N GLN A 242 35.08 16.23 0.74
CA GLN A 242 35.92 16.68 1.86
C GLN A 242 35.49 16.03 3.19
N GLN A 243 34.18 16.04 3.50
CA GLN A 243 33.63 15.38 4.69
C GLN A 243 33.93 13.87 4.69
N ALA A 244 33.70 13.20 3.56
CA ALA A 244 33.96 11.77 3.42
C ALA A 244 35.47 11.43 3.43
N SER A 245 36.32 12.37 3.04
CA SER A 245 37.78 12.25 3.11
C SER A 245 38.32 12.47 4.53
N SER A 246 37.63 13.18 5.41
CA SER A 246 38.05 13.28 6.82
C SER A 246 37.88 11.95 7.56
N ALA A 247 36.91 11.14 7.15
CA ALA A 247 36.63 9.82 7.74
C ALA A 247 37.54 8.70 7.20
N ASN A 248 38.07 8.85 5.97
CA ASN A 248 38.92 7.87 5.31
C ASN A 248 40.36 8.39 5.26
N LYS A 249 41.38 7.55 5.53
CA LYS A 249 42.82 7.94 5.42
C LYS A 249 43.27 8.14 3.96
N VAL A 250 42.63 9.07 3.26
CA VAL A 250 42.77 9.31 1.81
C VAL A 250 43.98 10.23 1.55
N PRO A 251 44.64 10.11 0.39
CA PRO A 251 45.67 11.07 -0.01
C PRO A 251 45.11 12.50 0.00
N ARG A 252 45.69 13.39 0.83
CA ARG A 252 45.22 14.78 1.04
C ARG A 252 45.05 15.58 -0.27
N ASN A 253 45.76 15.18 -1.32
CA ASN A 253 45.76 15.88 -2.60
C ASN A 253 44.72 15.37 -3.60
N LEU A 254 43.98 14.29 -3.31
CA LEU A 254 43.05 13.70 -4.28
C LEU A 254 41.95 14.68 -4.71
N ILE A 255 41.33 15.38 -3.76
CA ILE A 255 40.24 16.32 -4.06
C ILE A 255 40.76 17.46 -4.94
N ARG A 256 41.91 18.04 -4.57
CA ARG A 256 42.59 19.09 -5.35
C ARG A 256 42.96 18.61 -6.75
N ASN A 257 43.40 17.38 -6.88
CA ASN A 257 43.81 16.79 -8.16
C ASN A 257 42.62 16.50 -9.07
N VAL A 258 41.50 16.06 -8.50
CA VAL A 258 40.29 15.68 -9.24
C VAL A 258 39.46 16.90 -9.62
N PHE A 259 39.42 17.95 -8.79
CA PHE A 259 38.80 19.22 -9.13
C PHE A 259 39.80 20.14 -9.84
N TYR A 260 40.26 19.71 -11.01
CA TYR A 260 41.39 20.33 -11.70
C TYR A 260 40.99 21.58 -12.49
N LEU A 261 39.95 21.49 -13.33
CA LEU A 261 39.57 22.58 -14.25
C LEU A 261 38.87 23.74 -13.54
N GLN A 262 37.92 23.40 -12.66
CA GLN A 262 37.10 24.34 -11.93
C GLN A 262 37.07 23.94 -10.46
N GLN A 263 37.42 24.90 -9.59
CA GLN A 263 37.35 24.77 -8.13
C GLN A 263 36.04 25.35 -7.61
N VAL A 264 34.92 24.87 -8.15
CA VAL A 264 33.57 25.24 -7.72
C VAL A 264 32.94 24.09 -6.92
N GLU A 265 31.89 24.41 -6.15
CA GLU A 265 31.27 23.45 -5.23
C GLU A 265 30.64 22.25 -5.96
N GLU A 266 30.01 22.47 -7.10
CA GLU A 266 29.36 21.43 -7.90
C GLU A 266 30.01 21.32 -9.28
N CYS A 267 30.62 20.16 -9.56
CA CYS A 267 31.29 19.90 -10.84
C CYS A 267 30.77 18.64 -11.52
N PHE A 268 30.83 18.62 -12.85
CA PHE A 268 30.52 17.46 -13.67
C PHE A 268 31.72 16.52 -13.78
N PHE A 269 31.47 15.22 -13.65
CA PHE A 269 32.48 14.17 -13.80
C PHE A 269 31.95 13.04 -14.66
N CYS A 270 32.77 12.50 -15.56
CA CYS A 270 32.39 11.31 -16.32
C CYS A 270 32.27 10.09 -15.40
N LYS A 271 31.49 9.08 -15.81
CA LYS A 271 31.27 7.85 -15.03
C LYS A 271 32.57 7.16 -14.61
N THR A 272 33.57 7.13 -15.48
CA THR A 272 34.87 6.51 -15.20
C THR A 272 35.64 7.24 -14.09
N CYS A 273 35.65 8.58 -14.14
CA CYS A 273 36.25 9.39 -13.09
C CYS A 273 35.50 9.21 -11.77
N VAL A 274 34.16 9.26 -11.79
CA VAL A 274 33.32 9.06 -10.59
C VAL A 274 33.60 7.71 -9.93
N GLN A 275 33.71 6.64 -10.71
CA GLN A 275 34.01 5.32 -10.17
C GLN A 275 35.36 5.28 -9.47
N SER A 276 36.39 5.89 -10.06
CA SER A 276 37.73 5.97 -9.46
C SER A 276 37.74 6.83 -8.19
N ILE A 277 37.04 7.97 -8.21
CA ILE A 277 36.89 8.89 -7.07
C ILE A 277 36.18 8.21 -5.90
N LYS A 278 35.10 7.47 -6.17
CA LYS A 278 34.37 6.68 -5.15
C LYS A 278 35.23 5.60 -4.50
N CYS A 279 36.22 5.10 -5.23
CA CYS A 279 37.23 4.17 -4.70
C CYS A 279 38.43 4.89 -4.06
N TRP A 280 38.37 6.22 -3.87
CA TRP A 280 39.44 7.06 -3.34
C TRP A 280 40.77 6.95 -4.11
N LYS A 281 40.69 6.73 -5.43
CA LYS A 281 41.84 6.64 -6.33
C LYS A 281 41.82 7.79 -7.33
N GLN A 282 42.99 8.34 -7.62
CA GLN A 282 43.16 9.34 -8.68
C GLN A 282 42.88 8.68 -10.04
N PRO A 283 41.93 9.19 -10.85
CA PRO A 283 41.64 8.63 -12.16
C PRO A 283 42.91 8.65 -13.05
N ARG A 284 43.09 7.62 -13.90
CA ARG A 284 44.28 7.53 -14.77
C ARG A 284 44.40 8.69 -15.74
N TYR A 285 43.27 9.15 -16.29
CA TYR A 285 43.20 10.27 -17.22
C TYR A 285 42.98 11.62 -16.54
N CYS A 286 43.33 11.75 -15.26
CA CYS A 286 43.23 13.01 -14.54
C CYS A 286 44.26 13.99 -15.10
N LEU A 287 43.87 15.24 -15.36
CA LEU A 287 44.76 16.28 -15.89
C LEU A 287 45.94 16.59 -14.96
N SER A 288 45.78 16.36 -13.66
CA SER A 288 46.84 16.43 -12.65
C SER A 288 47.94 15.36 -12.81
N ASN A 289 47.75 14.33 -13.64
CA ASN A 289 48.78 13.33 -13.96
C ASN A 289 49.70 13.80 -15.10
N GLU A 290 50.00 15.10 -15.18
CA GLU A 290 50.78 15.68 -16.28
C GLU A 290 50.15 15.51 -17.67
N LEU A 291 48.83 15.27 -17.73
CA LEU A 291 48.06 15.19 -18.96
C LEU A 291 47.45 16.54 -19.33
N HIS A 292 48.13 17.63 -18.98
CA HIS A 292 47.69 18.98 -19.28
C HIS A 292 47.71 19.22 -20.78
N PHE A 293 46.77 20.05 -21.26
CA PHE A 293 46.73 20.40 -22.66
C PHE A 293 47.97 21.22 -23.04
N PRO A 294 48.55 20.98 -24.23
CA PRO A 294 49.62 21.82 -24.74
C PRO A 294 49.11 23.25 -24.93
N ILE A 295 50.01 24.23 -24.86
CA ILE A 295 49.68 25.63 -25.13
C ILE A 295 49.10 25.72 -26.54
N VAL A 296 47.86 26.23 -26.64
CA VAL A 296 47.17 26.39 -27.92
C VAL A 296 47.87 27.45 -28.74
N ASP A 297 48.24 27.12 -29.98
CA ASP A 297 48.81 28.06 -30.95
C ASP A 297 47.89 29.28 -31.10
N ARG A 298 48.47 30.49 -31.12
CA ARG A 298 47.74 31.75 -31.31
C ARG A 298 46.82 31.74 -32.54
N ARG A 299 47.18 30.99 -33.59
CA ARG A 299 46.35 30.83 -34.79
C ARG A 299 45.03 30.10 -34.50
N LEU A 300 45.06 29.15 -33.56
CA LEU A 300 43.90 28.37 -33.17
C LEU A 300 43.06 29.08 -32.11
N GLN A 301 43.57 30.12 -31.45
CA GLN A 301 42.82 30.92 -30.45
C GLN A 301 41.72 31.80 -31.08
N ILE A 302 41.74 31.98 -32.40
CA ILE A 302 40.74 32.76 -33.15
C ILE A 302 39.45 31.94 -33.36
N LEU A 303 39.53 30.61 -33.25
CA LEU A 303 38.40 29.72 -33.51
C LEU A 303 37.31 29.92 -32.46
N GLY A 304 36.06 30.06 -32.89
CA GLY A 304 34.91 30.05 -31.99
C GLY A 304 34.59 28.64 -31.46
N ARG A 305 33.76 28.55 -30.41
CA ARG A 305 33.41 27.27 -29.73
C ARG A 305 32.89 26.17 -30.67
N GLN A 306 32.21 26.54 -31.76
CA GLN A 306 31.74 25.57 -32.76
C GLN A 306 32.88 25.07 -33.66
N GLU A 307 33.79 25.97 -34.04
CA GLU A 307 34.96 25.67 -34.88
C GLU A 307 36.00 24.85 -34.11
N GLU A 308 36.19 25.14 -32.81
CA GLU A 308 36.98 24.30 -31.91
C GLU A 308 36.50 22.84 -31.94
N ARG A 309 35.18 22.62 -31.93
CA ARG A 309 34.59 21.27 -31.94
C ARG A 309 34.81 20.54 -33.25
N LEU A 310 35.03 21.26 -34.36
CA LEU A 310 35.41 20.65 -35.64
C LEU A 310 36.88 20.21 -35.64
N VAL A 311 37.76 20.98 -34.99
CA VAL A 311 39.19 20.68 -34.91
C VAL A 311 39.49 19.61 -33.84
N ALA A 312 38.74 19.59 -32.74
CA ALA A 312 38.79 18.54 -31.73
C ALA A 312 37.41 18.23 -31.14
N ALA A 313 36.83 17.13 -31.59
CA ALA A 313 35.50 16.69 -31.19
C ALA A 313 35.34 16.40 -29.69
N CYS A 314 36.43 16.04 -29.00
CA CYS A 314 36.36 15.46 -27.64
C CYS A 314 37.02 16.30 -26.53
N HIS A 315 37.67 17.42 -26.87
CA HIS A 315 38.45 18.20 -25.92
C HIS A 315 38.18 19.70 -26.09
N ILE A 316 38.22 20.43 -25.00
CA ILE A 316 38.17 21.89 -24.98
C ILE A 316 39.59 22.39 -24.77
N PHE A 317 40.08 23.28 -25.64
CA PHE A 317 41.43 23.83 -25.49
C PHE A 317 41.46 25.34 -25.22
N GLN A 318 40.40 26.11 -25.51
CA GLN A 318 40.40 27.55 -25.21
C GLN A 318 39.62 27.96 -23.96
N THR A 319 38.68 27.15 -23.43
CA THR A 319 37.72 27.59 -22.40
C THR A 319 38.05 27.17 -20.95
N ILE A 320 39.33 27.02 -20.62
CA ILE A 320 39.77 26.75 -19.24
C ILE A 320 40.71 27.86 -18.77
#